data_AF-A0A841CHU1-F1
#
_entry.id   AF-A0A841CHU1-F1
#
_cell.length_a   1.000
_cell.length_b   1.000
_cell.length_c   1.000
_cell.angle_alpha   90.00
_cell.angle_beta   90.00
_cell.angle_gamma   90.00
#
_symmetry.space_group_name_H-M   'P 1'
#
loop_
_entity.id
_entity.type
_entity.pdbx_description
1 polymer ?
#
loop_
_entity_poly.entity_id
_entity_poly.type
_entity_poly.pdbx_seq_one_letter_code
_entity_poly.pdbx_strand_id
1 'polypeptide(L)'
;MARSSLTEQLVDLRRTYTGENLSQAVPAVKSVLYELPDDRRERVVDALNGRADVRGLFLPDAPSDDQRTLECVILQVATDASAHLQLRPPASMLRPAHVFAAVEPTDTPRLHLAEHALGPLLYELLPRHEERWVAGVAGLRVERHPRSVELRLLDLDASVVLSNVDEAAWSTAMHYVHTLLRGRDLRGQFIDGPLGAAEREHLAEFPRPTGLGSAVLRRYHLFTAAPWLRSLSQRDEWWLEWPASLGVPAVTDRLLHPVFGLPNAVETPSPTGGLGLTTGWYDLYLREVDPPDPAKEEALGAVEWPEGVTGWWEPPQKTVK
;
A
#
# COMPACT_ATOMS: atom_id res chain seq x y z
N MET A 1 3.07 -34.07 15.32
CA MET A 1 3.24 -32.83 14.53
C MET A 1 4.71 -32.48 14.53
N ALA A 2 5.38 -32.51 13.38
CA ALA A 2 6.80 -32.18 13.29
C ALA A 2 6.99 -30.69 13.62
N ARG A 3 7.97 -30.36 14.49
CA ARG A 3 8.37 -28.96 14.70
C ARG A 3 8.88 -28.42 13.37
N SER A 4 8.19 -27.45 12.78
CA SER A 4 8.72 -26.70 11.63
C SER A 4 10.01 -26.01 12.04
N SER A 5 10.97 -25.94 11.12
CA SER A 5 12.25 -25.25 11.39
C SER A 5 12.00 -23.77 11.69
N LEU A 6 12.87 -23.15 12.49
CA LEU A 6 12.80 -21.71 12.81
C LEU A 6 12.65 -20.85 11.54
N THR A 7 13.43 -21.18 10.51
CA THR A 7 13.38 -20.50 9.20
C THR A 7 12.01 -20.62 8.54
N GLU A 8 11.38 -21.81 8.52
CA GLU A 8 10.04 -21.99 7.94
C GLU A 8 9.00 -21.14 8.68
N GLN A 9 9.03 -21.13 10.02
CA GLN A 9 8.10 -20.32 10.82
C GLN A 9 8.24 -18.82 10.52
N LEU A 10 9.48 -18.33 10.43
CA LEU A 10 9.76 -16.93 10.12
C LEU A 10 9.38 -16.57 8.68
N VAL A 11 9.58 -17.49 7.73
CA VAL A 11 9.17 -17.29 6.33
C VAL A 11 7.65 -17.22 6.23
N ASP A 12 6.92 -18.14 6.85
CA ASP A 12 5.46 -18.13 6.84
C ASP A 12 4.88 -16.87 7.50
N LEU A 13 5.48 -16.45 8.63
CA LEU A 13 5.15 -15.17 9.24
C LEU A 13 5.43 -14.02 8.28
N ARG A 14 6.63 -13.88 7.72
CA ARG A 14 6.96 -12.80 6.79
C ARG A 14 5.93 -12.66 5.68
N ARG A 15 5.63 -13.77 5.00
CA ARG A 15 4.64 -13.80 3.91
C ARG A 15 3.25 -13.34 4.33
N THR A 16 2.85 -13.63 5.56
CA THR A 16 1.57 -13.17 6.12
C THR A 16 1.51 -11.64 6.23
N TYR A 17 2.63 -10.97 6.51
CA TYR A 17 2.68 -9.51 6.67
C TYR A 17 2.95 -8.80 5.35
N THR A 18 3.75 -9.40 4.46
CA THR A 18 4.27 -8.73 3.27
C THR A 18 3.64 -9.19 1.96
N GLY A 19 3.00 -10.36 1.92
CA GLY A 19 2.47 -10.95 0.69
C GLY A 19 3.53 -11.57 -0.22
N GLU A 20 4.80 -11.56 0.21
CA GLU A 20 5.91 -12.14 -0.55
C GLU A 20 5.68 -13.63 -0.87
N ASN A 21 6.22 -14.07 -2.00
CA ASN A 21 6.33 -15.49 -2.32
C ASN A 21 7.56 -16.11 -1.64
N LEU A 22 7.72 -17.44 -1.75
CA LEU A 22 8.84 -18.15 -1.13
C LEU A 22 10.21 -17.73 -1.68
N SER A 23 10.31 -17.41 -2.98
CA SER A 23 11.57 -16.97 -3.58
C SER A 23 12.04 -15.60 -3.09
N GLN A 24 11.14 -14.78 -2.54
CA GLN A 24 11.43 -13.49 -1.91
C GLN A 24 11.68 -13.65 -0.40
N ALA A 25 10.75 -14.30 0.31
CA ALA A 25 10.78 -14.36 1.77
C ALA A 25 11.93 -15.24 2.33
N VAL A 26 12.27 -16.36 1.67
CA VAL A 26 13.34 -17.26 2.13
C VAL A 26 14.71 -16.59 2.17
N PRO A 27 15.21 -15.94 1.10
CA PRO A 27 16.51 -15.27 1.15
C PRO A 27 16.49 -14.09 2.13
N ALA A 28 15.40 -13.34 2.24
CA ALA A 28 15.29 -12.23 3.20
C ALA A 28 15.44 -12.70 4.65
N VAL A 29 14.71 -13.74 5.05
CA VAL A 29 14.81 -14.32 6.40
C VAL A 29 16.20 -14.92 6.64
N LYS A 30 16.75 -15.64 5.66
CA LYS A 30 18.08 -16.25 5.78
C LYS A 30 19.19 -15.21 5.94
N SER A 31 19.11 -14.09 5.22
CA SER A 31 20.10 -13.00 5.32
C SER A 31 20.17 -12.48 6.76
N VAL A 32 19.01 -12.16 7.35
CA VAL A 32 18.92 -11.70 8.74
C VAL A 32 19.45 -12.77 9.69
N LEU A 33 18.99 -14.01 9.59
CA LEU A 33 19.45 -15.10 10.48
C LEU A 33 20.96 -15.38 10.37
N TYR A 34 21.55 -15.21 9.18
CA TYR A 34 22.97 -15.41 8.95
C TYR A 34 23.83 -14.34 9.65
N GLU A 35 23.36 -13.10 9.66
CA GLU A 35 24.04 -11.95 10.29
C GLU A 35 23.88 -11.91 11.81
N LEU A 36 22.92 -12.65 12.37
CA LEU A 36 22.70 -12.72 13.82
C LEU A 36 23.72 -13.61 14.54
N PRO A 37 24.37 -13.09 15.60
CA PRO A 37 25.07 -13.91 16.59
C PRO A 37 24.16 -14.96 17.24
N ASP A 38 24.74 -16.05 17.76
CA ASP A 38 23.97 -17.17 18.32
C ASP A 38 23.07 -16.78 19.51
N ASP A 39 23.54 -15.88 20.39
CA ASP A 39 22.76 -15.33 21.51
C ASP A 39 21.54 -14.51 21.03
N ARG A 40 21.64 -13.90 19.84
CA ARG A 40 20.51 -13.18 19.22
C ARG A 40 19.52 -14.13 18.56
N ARG A 41 19.93 -15.31 18.10
CA ARG A 41 19.02 -16.33 17.54
C ARG A 41 18.11 -16.91 18.62
N GLU A 42 18.63 -17.14 19.83
CA GLU A 42 17.82 -17.57 20.97
C GLU A 42 16.72 -16.54 21.29
N ARG A 43 17.05 -15.24 21.23
CA ARG A 43 16.05 -14.17 21.39
C ARG A 43 14.94 -14.20 20.35
N VAL A 44 15.23 -14.59 19.10
CA VAL A 44 14.20 -14.76 18.07
C VAL A 44 13.27 -15.93 18.42
N VAL A 45 13.81 -17.04 18.91
CA VAL A 45 13.00 -18.18 19.39
C VAL A 45 12.15 -17.75 20.60
N ASP A 46 12.71 -17.00 21.53
CA ASP A 46 11.97 -16.46 22.67
C ASP A 46 10.85 -15.51 22.25
N ALA A 47 11.10 -14.66 21.25
CA ALA A 47 10.09 -13.76 20.70
C ALA A 47 8.94 -14.53 20.04
N LEU A 48 9.22 -15.59 19.28
CA LEU A 48 8.17 -16.47 18.73
C LEU A 48 7.31 -17.14 19.83
N ASN A 49 7.86 -17.31 21.02
CA ASN A 49 7.14 -17.82 22.19
C ASN A 49 6.55 -16.71 23.09
N GLY A 50 6.61 -15.44 22.66
CA GLY A 50 6.10 -14.29 23.42
C GLY A 50 6.92 -13.89 24.64
N ARG A 51 8.19 -14.33 24.74
CA ARG A 51 9.09 -14.07 25.88
C ARG A 51 10.15 -13.00 25.63
N ALA A 52 10.25 -12.50 24.41
CA ALA A 52 11.15 -11.43 24.01
C ALA A 52 10.49 -10.56 22.93
N ASP A 53 11.12 -9.44 22.62
CA ASP A 53 10.72 -8.54 21.54
C ASP A 53 11.92 -8.32 20.61
N VAL A 54 11.74 -8.66 19.34
CA VAL A 54 12.71 -8.47 18.26
C VAL A 54 12.06 -7.76 17.05
N ARG A 55 10.99 -6.99 17.29
CA ARG A 55 10.34 -6.19 16.24
C ARG A 55 11.36 -5.28 15.55
N GLY A 56 11.22 -5.13 14.23
CA GLY A 56 12.14 -4.36 13.38
C GLY A 56 13.30 -5.18 12.82
N LEU A 57 13.55 -6.39 13.33
CA LEU A 57 14.65 -7.22 12.87
C LEU A 57 14.39 -7.87 11.49
N PHE A 58 13.18 -8.39 11.27
CA PHE A 58 12.81 -9.07 10.03
C PHE A 58 11.93 -8.23 9.10
N LEU A 59 11.36 -7.13 9.60
CA LEU A 59 10.68 -6.09 8.84
C LEU A 59 11.17 -4.74 9.36
N PRO A 60 12.26 -4.20 8.80
CA PRO A 60 12.79 -2.92 9.23
C PRO A 60 11.81 -1.80 8.92
N ASP A 61 11.83 -0.74 9.72
CA ASP A 61 11.13 0.51 9.41
C ASP A 61 11.86 1.27 8.29
N ALA A 62 11.25 2.35 7.79
CA ALA A 62 11.90 3.21 6.82
C ALA A 62 13.23 3.79 7.38
N PRO A 63 14.32 3.77 6.59
CA PRO A 63 15.66 4.17 7.03
C PRO A 63 15.81 5.68 7.31
N SER A 64 14.91 6.51 6.78
CA SER A 64 14.90 7.97 6.94
C SER A 64 13.47 8.51 7.05
N ASP A 65 13.32 9.74 7.56
CA ASP A 65 12.03 10.43 7.60
C ASP A 65 11.52 10.77 6.19
N ASP A 66 12.43 11.04 5.25
CA ASP A 66 12.14 11.23 3.82
C ASP A 66 11.49 9.96 3.22
N GLN A 67 12.09 8.80 3.47
CA GLN A 67 11.56 7.52 3.01
C GLN A 67 10.24 7.17 3.70
N ARG A 68 10.12 7.46 5.00
CA ARG A 68 8.85 7.31 5.74
C ARG A 68 7.73 8.14 5.12
N THR A 69 8.04 9.38 4.75
CA THR A 69 7.10 10.31 4.12
C THR A 69 6.65 9.79 2.75
N LEU A 70 7.58 9.33 1.91
CA LEU A 70 7.22 8.72 0.63
C LEU A 70 6.32 7.50 0.81
N GLU A 71 6.68 6.56 1.69
CA GLU A 71 5.89 5.36 1.92
C GLU A 71 4.48 5.67 2.46
N CYS A 72 4.35 6.69 3.31
CA CYS A 72 3.06 7.19 3.77
C CYS A 72 2.18 7.68 2.61
N VAL A 73 2.75 8.50 1.72
CA VAL A 73 2.06 8.98 0.51
C VAL A 73 1.65 7.81 -0.37
N ILE A 74 2.53 6.83 -0.57
CA ILE A 74 2.23 5.64 -1.37
C ILE A 74 1.09 4.82 -0.76
N LEU A 75 1.05 4.64 0.55
CA LEU A 75 -0.08 3.98 1.22
C LEU A 75 -1.39 4.72 0.95
N GLN A 76 -1.40 6.04 1.16
CA GLN A 76 -2.60 6.86 0.99
C GLN A 76 -3.14 6.76 -0.44
N VAL A 77 -2.26 6.98 -1.41
CA VAL A 77 -2.60 6.89 -2.83
C VAL A 77 -3.05 5.48 -3.22
N ALA A 78 -2.44 4.43 -2.67
CA ALA A 78 -2.88 3.06 -2.92
C ALA A 78 -4.30 2.80 -2.37
N THR A 79 -4.64 3.35 -1.20
CA THR A 79 -6.00 3.23 -0.66
C THR A 79 -7.03 4.06 -1.44
N ASP A 80 -6.64 5.18 -2.03
CA ASP A 80 -7.53 5.96 -2.91
C ASP A 80 -7.75 5.24 -4.25
N ALA A 81 -6.68 4.69 -4.83
CA ALA A 81 -6.73 3.92 -6.07
C ALA A 81 -7.57 2.64 -5.97
N SER A 82 -7.69 2.05 -4.77
CA SER A 82 -8.57 0.91 -4.49
C SER A 82 -10.03 1.16 -4.87
N ALA A 83 -10.54 2.39 -4.77
CA ALA A 83 -11.92 2.71 -5.14
C ALA A 83 -12.20 2.43 -6.63
N HIS A 84 -11.22 2.67 -7.51
CA HIS A 84 -11.35 2.38 -8.95
C HIS A 84 -11.34 0.87 -9.21
N LEU A 85 -10.58 0.10 -8.42
CA LEU A 85 -10.52 -1.35 -8.53
C LEU A 85 -11.83 -2.04 -8.09
N GLN A 86 -12.57 -1.45 -7.16
CA GLN A 86 -13.92 -1.92 -6.81
C GLN A 86 -14.91 -1.76 -7.96
N LEU A 87 -14.74 -0.69 -8.74
CA LEU A 87 -15.58 -0.38 -9.90
C LEU A 87 -15.19 -1.18 -11.15
N ARG A 88 -14.09 -1.96 -11.13
CA ARG A 88 -13.73 -2.87 -12.23
C ARG A 88 -14.85 -3.89 -12.47
N PRO A 89 -15.37 -4.03 -13.70
CA PRO A 89 -16.41 -5.02 -14.02
C PRO A 89 -16.00 -6.48 -13.73
N PRO A 90 -16.89 -7.31 -13.16
CA PRO A 90 -18.13 -6.89 -12.51
C PRO A 90 -17.78 -6.08 -11.24
N ALA A 91 -18.36 -4.88 -11.14
CA ALA A 91 -18.13 -4.00 -9.99
C ALA A 91 -18.63 -4.69 -8.72
N SER A 92 -17.84 -4.62 -7.66
CA SER A 92 -18.18 -5.24 -6.38
C SER A 92 -17.50 -4.51 -5.23
N MET A 93 -18.28 -4.28 -4.17
CA MET A 93 -17.77 -3.76 -2.90
C MET A 93 -17.24 -4.88 -1.99
N LEU A 94 -17.53 -6.14 -2.32
CA LEU A 94 -17.16 -7.33 -1.54
C LEU A 94 -15.88 -7.99 -2.03
N ARG A 95 -15.54 -7.82 -3.31
CA ARG A 95 -14.27 -8.32 -3.86
C ARG A 95 -13.10 -7.50 -3.30
N PRO A 96 -12.05 -8.16 -2.77
CA PRO A 96 -10.81 -7.47 -2.40
C PRO A 96 -10.25 -6.64 -3.56
N ALA A 97 -10.12 -5.34 -3.31
CA ALA A 97 -9.72 -4.35 -4.31
C ALA A 97 -8.45 -3.64 -3.85
N HIS A 98 -7.35 -4.38 -3.74
CA HIS A 98 -6.06 -3.86 -3.25
C HIS A 98 -5.10 -3.58 -4.39
N VAL A 99 -4.30 -2.52 -4.24
CA VAL A 99 -3.30 -2.14 -5.25
C VAL A 99 -2.06 -3.02 -5.21
N PHE A 100 -1.61 -3.41 -4.02
CA PHE A 100 -0.41 -4.22 -3.85
C PHE A 100 -0.77 -5.67 -3.54
N ALA A 101 -0.22 -6.59 -4.31
CA ALA A 101 -0.23 -8.02 -4.01
C ALA A 101 0.84 -8.37 -2.97
N ALA A 102 2.00 -7.71 -3.04
CA ALA A 102 3.08 -7.86 -2.08
C ALA A 102 3.92 -6.59 -1.95
N VAL A 103 4.57 -6.43 -0.80
CA VAL A 103 5.54 -5.37 -0.51
C VAL A 103 6.80 -6.03 0.02
N GLU A 104 7.94 -5.87 -0.66
CA GLU A 104 9.24 -6.28 -0.13
C GLU A 104 9.84 -5.11 0.65
N PRO A 105 9.89 -5.17 2.00
CA PRO A 105 10.45 -4.11 2.81
C PRO A 105 11.98 -4.20 2.83
N THR A 106 12.58 -3.37 1.99
CA THR A 106 14.01 -3.03 1.98
C THR A 106 14.16 -1.54 2.24
N ASP A 107 15.39 -1.01 2.20
CA ASP A 107 15.61 0.45 2.34
C ASP A 107 14.86 1.24 1.27
N THR A 108 14.87 0.73 0.04
CA THR A 108 14.01 1.14 -1.08
C THR A 108 12.97 0.04 -1.31
N PRO A 109 11.74 0.14 -0.79
CA PRO A 109 10.73 -0.90 -0.92
C PRO A 109 10.43 -1.26 -2.37
N ARG A 110 10.22 -2.56 -2.63
CA ARG A 110 9.73 -3.06 -3.91
C ARG A 110 8.26 -3.43 -3.79
N LEU A 111 7.42 -2.77 -4.56
CA LEU A 111 5.98 -2.92 -4.56
C LEU A 111 5.57 -3.80 -5.73
N HIS A 112 4.83 -4.87 -5.45
CA HIS A 112 4.29 -5.78 -6.46
C HIS A 112 2.82 -5.49 -6.61
N LEU A 113 2.43 -5.08 -7.80
CA LEU A 113 1.06 -4.66 -8.08
C LEU A 113 0.14 -5.87 -8.19
N ALA A 114 -1.07 -5.72 -7.66
CA ALA A 114 -2.17 -6.60 -8.00
C ALA A 114 -2.55 -6.43 -9.48
N GLU A 115 -3.25 -7.43 -10.01
CA GLU A 115 -3.70 -7.40 -11.40
C GLU A 115 -4.55 -6.14 -11.67
N HIS A 116 -4.26 -5.44 -12.77
CA HIS A 116 -4.92 -4.20 -13.20
C HIS A 116 -4.76 -2.98 -12.28
N ALA A 117 -3.97 -3.07 -11.21
CA ALA A 117 -3.79 -1.95 -10.28
C ALA A 117 -2.95 -0.78 -10.83
N LEU A 118 -2.10 -1.01 -11.83
CA LEU A 118 -1.18 0.02 -12.32
C LEU A 118 -1.92 1.25 -12.88
N GLY A 119 -2.98 1.09 -13.66
CA GLY A 119 -3.76 2.21 -14.21
C GLY A 119 -4.35 3.12 -13.13
N PRO A 120 -5.19 2.59 -12.21
CA PRO A 120 -5.70 3.32 -11.05
C PRO A 120 -4.62 3.97 -10.21
N LEU A 121 -3.54 3.24 -9.94
CA LEU A 121 -2.44 3.75 -9.15
C LEU A 121 -1.78 4.96 -9.85
N LEU A 122 -1.50 4.88 -11.15
CA LEU A 122 -0.93 6.01 -11.90
C LEU A 122 -1.89 7.20 -12.00
N TYR A 123 -3.20 6.97 -12.06
CA TYR A 123 -4.20 8.04 -12.07
C TYR A 123 -4.15 8.89 -10.78
N GLU A 124 -4.00 8.22 -9.64
CA GLU A 124 -3.90 8.90 -8.33
C GLU A 124 -2.47 9.38 -8.02
N LEU A 125 -1.42 8.73 -8.56
CA LEU A 125 -0.03 9.12 -8.30
C LEU A 125 0.44 10.31 -9.13
N LEU A 126 0.23 10.28 -10.45
CA LEU A 126 0.97 11.13 -11.37
C LEU A 126 0.57 12.61 -11.21
N PRO A 127 1.53 13.50 -10.91
CA PRO A 127 1.22 14.92 -10.72
C PRO A 127 0.78 15.54 -12.05
N ARG A 128 -0.32 16.28 -12.00
CA ARG A 128 -0.89 16.97 -13.15
C ARG A 128 -1.47 18.31 -12.74
N HIS A 129 -1.49 19.24 -13.68
CA HIS A 129 -2.26 20.47 -13.51
C HIS A 129 -3.75 20.19 -13.70
N GLU A 130 -4.54 20.61 -12.72
CA GLU A 130 -6.00 20.55 -12.76
C GLU A 130 -6.55 21.94 -12.39
N GLU A 131 -6.93 22.71 -13.42
CA GLU A 131 -7.33 24.12 -13.30
C GLU A 131 -6.37 25.00 -12.49
N ARG A 132 -6.62 25.15 -11.18
CA ARG A 132 -5.88 26.02 -10.25
C ARG A 132 -5.10 25.25 -9.18
N TRP A 133 -5.08 23.92 -9.23
CA TRP A 133 -4.42 23.09 -8.22
C TRP A 133 -3.60 21.97 -8.86
N VAL A 134 -2.77 21.32 -8.04
CA VAL A 134 -1.98 20.15 -8.44
C VAL A 134 -2.73 18.91 -7.98
N ALA A 135 -3.15 18.08 -8.94
CA ALA A 135 -3.72 16.78 -8.67
C ALA A 135 -2.65 15.69 -8.71
N GLY A 136 -2.84 14.61 -7.97
CA GLY A 136 -1.84 13.58 -7.75
C GLY A 136 -0.78 14.01 -6.74
N VAL A 137 0.38 13.33 -6.74
CA VAL A 137 1.43 13.59 -5.75
C VAL A 137 2.38 14.67 -6.24
N ALA A 138 2.23 15.89 -5.72
CA ALA A 138 3.15 16.99 -5.99
C ALA A 138 4.61 16.62 -5.71
N GLY A 139 5.52 16.92 -6.64
CA GLY A 139 6.94 16.61 -6.56
C GLY A 139 7.32 15.16 -6.92
N LEU A 140 6.35 14.28 -7.18
CA LEU A 140 6.65 12.91 -7.62
C LEU A 140 7.17 12.91 -9.05
N ARG A 141 8.23 12.14 -9.31
CA ARG A 141 8.71 11.83 -10.66
C ARG A 141 8.93 10.36 -10.82
N VAL A 142 8.88 9.96 -12.09
CA VAL A 142 8.93 8.58 -12.51
C VAL A 142 10.15 8.35 -13.37
N GLU A 143 10.98 7.38 -12.97
CA GLU A 143 12.05 6.85 -13.80
C GLU A 143 11.68 5.44 -14.27
N ARG A 144 11.72 5.21 -15.58
CA ARG A 144 11.34 3.92 -16.17
C ARG A 144 12.58 3.09 -16.46
N HIS A 145 12.52 1.81 -16.07
CA HIS A 145 13.52 0.80 -16.38
C HIS A 145 12.87 -0.34 -17.18
N PRO A 146 13.64 -1.26 -17.78
CA PRO A 146 13.07 -2.30 -18.65
C PRO A 146 11.99 -3.19 -18.03
N ARG A 147 11.98 -3.36 -16.70
CA ARG A 147 11.03 -4.23 -15.97
C ARG A 147 10.57 -3.66 -14.63
N SER A 148 10.78 -2.36 -14.44
CA SER A 148 10.39 -1.71 -13.20
C SER A 148 10.24 -0.22 -13.43
N VAL A 149 9.53 0.40 -12.51
CA VAL A 149 9.37 1.85 -12.47
C VAL A 149 9.80 2.33 -11.09
N GLU A 150 10.72 3.28 -11.04
CA GLU A 150 11.11 3.93 -9.80
C GLU A 150 10.32 5.22 -9.62
N LEU A 151 9.77 5.40 -8.43
CA LEU A 151 9.04 6.59 -8.02
C LEU A 151 9.90 7.35 -7.01
N ARG A 152 10.13 8.64 -7.25
CA ARG A 152 10.95 9.51 -6.38
C ARG A 152 10.24 10.82 -6.11
N LEU A 153 10.46 11.42 -4.95
CA LEU A 153 10.04 12.79 -4.64
C LEU A 153 11.24 13.72 -4.86
N LEU A 154 11.10 14.77 -5.67
CA LEU A 154 12.25 15.61 -6.05
C LEU A 154 12.85 16.45 -4.91
N ASP A 155 12.11 16.63 -3.82
CA ASP A 155 12.50 17.41 -2.65
C ASP A 155 12.92 16.54 -1.46
N LEU A 156 12.89 15.20 -1.59
CA LEU A 156 13.27 14.24 -0.55
C LEU A 156 14.25 13.19 -1.09
N ASP A 157 15.14 12.67 -0.26
CA ASP A 157 16.00 11.53 -0.61
C ASP A 157 15.28 10.20 -0.33
N ALA A 158 14.31 9.89 -1.18
CA ALA A 158 13.44 8.73 -1.02
C ALA A 158 13.01 8.13 -2.36
N SER A 159 12.91 6.80 -2.42
CA SER A 159 12.37 6.11 -3.57
C SER A 159 11.63 4.81 -3.24
N VAL A 160 10.75 4.41 -4.15
CA VAL A 160 10.12 3.08 -4.15
C VAL A 160 10.12 2.53 -5.57
N VAL A 161 10.15 1.20 -5.69
CA VAL A 161 10.18 0.53 -6.99
C VAL A 161 8.89 -0.24 -7.23
N LEU A 162 8.15 0.09 -8.29
CA LEU A 162 7.10 -0.77 -8.82
C LEU A 162 7.74 -1.90 -9.64
N SER A 163 7.65 -3.12 -9.12
CA SER A 163 8.24 -4.31 -9.75
C SER A 163 7.38 -4.86 -10.88
N ASN A 164 8.03 -5.50 -11.86
CA ASN A 164 7.39 -6.16 -13.01
C ASN A 164 6.52 -5.23 -13.86
N VAL A 165 6.90 -3.95 -13.95
CA VAL A 165 6.28 -2.97 -14.85
C VAL A 165 7.20 -2.76 -16.05
N ASP A 166 6.86 -3.38 -17.17
CA ASP A 166 7.54 -3.16 -18.45
C ASP A 166 6.84 -2.07 -19.29
N GLU A 167 7.39 -1.79 -20.47
CA GLU A 167 6.85 -0.76 -21.37
C GLU A 167 5.41 -1.05 -21.83
N ALA A 168 5.04 -2.33 -21.99
CA ALA A 168 3.71 -2.71 -22.41
C ALA A 168 2.68 -2.49 -21.28
N ALA A 169 3.03 -2.89 -20.05
CA ALA A 169 2.24 -2.63 -18.87
C ALA A 169 2.08 -1.11 -18.63
N TRP A 170 3.17 -0.35 -18.76
CA TRP A 170 3.17 1.11 -18.64
C TRP A 170 2.26 1.77 -19.67
N SER A 171 2.40 1.41 -20.94
CA SER A 171 1.58 1.95 -22.03
C SER A 171 0.09 1.66 -21.81
N THR A 172 -0.24 0.44 -21.41
CA THR A 172 -1.62 0.03 -21.08
C THR A 172 -2.19 0.85 -19.93
N ALA A 173 -1.41 1.07 -18.87
CA ALA A 173 -1.83 1.86 -17.72
C ALA A 173 -1.98 3.34 -18.06
N MET A 174 -1.07 3.92 -18.84
CA MET A 174 -1.21 5.31 -19.30
C MET A 174 -2.41 5.49 -20.23
N HIS A 175 -2.74 4.47 -21.05
CA HIS A 175 -3.98 4.49 -21.84
C HIS A 175 -5.21 4.58 -20.93
N TYR A 176 -5.28 3.77 -19.86
CA TYR A 176 -6.33 3.88 -18.86
C TYR A 176 -6.43 5.30 -18.28
N VAL A 177 -5.30 5.88 -17.85
CA VAL A 177 -5.25 7.23 -17.25
C VAL A 177 -5.75 8.29 -18.24
N HIS A 178 -5.25 8.28 -19.48
CA HIS A 178 -5.65 9.24 -20.50
C HIS A 178 -7.14 9.14 -20.86
N THR A 179 -7.67 7.93 -20.95
CA THR A 179 -9.09 7.72 -21.27
C THR A 179 -9.99 8.17 -20.12
N LEU A 180 -9.61 7.89 -18.86
CA LEU A 180 -10.36 8.36 -17.70
C LEU A 180 -10.37 9.89 -17.59
N LEU A 181 -9.22 10.53 -17.81
CA LEU A 181 -9.12 12.00 -17.83
C LEU A 181 -9.98 12.60 -18.95
N ARG A 182 -9.91 12.04 -20.17
CA ARG A 182 -10.74 12.50 -21.29
C ARG A 182 -12.23 12.36 -21.00
N GLY A 183 -12.65 11.24 -20.41
CA GLY A 183 -14.05 11.02 -20.03
C GLY A 183 -14.58 12.02 -19.00
N ARG A 184 -13.68 12.64 -18.21
CA ARG A 184 -13.99 13.71 -17.25
C ARG A 184 -13.78 15.12 -17.82
N ASP A 185 -13.53 15.24 -19.13
CA ASP A 185 -13.13 16.49 -19.82
C ASP A 185 -11.90 17.18 -19.19
N LEU A 186 -11.02 16.38 -18.57
CA LEU A 186 -9.79 16.84 -17.96
C LEU A 186 -8.63 16.72 -18.94
N ARG A 187 -8.00 17.85 -19.26
CA ARG A 187 -6.75 17.91 -20.02
C ARG A 187 -5.58 17.87 -19.04
N GLY A 188 -5.40 16.76 -18.34
CA GLY A 188 -4.31 16.60 -17.39
C GLY A 188 -2.96 16.75 -18.08
N GLN A 189 -2.36 17.95 -18.01
CA GLN A 189 -0.98 18.15 -18.40
C GLN A 189 -0.13 17.64 -17.24
N PHE A 190 0.48 16.47 -17.44
CA PHE A 190 1.40 15.91 -16.46
C PHE A 190 2.57 16.85 -16.23
N ILE A 191 2.97 16.96 -14.97
CA ILE A 191 4.07 17.80 -14.55
C ILE A 191 5.37 16.99 -14.69
N ASP A 192 6.28 17.48 -15.50
CA ASP A 192 7.62 16.93 -15.69
C ASP A 192 8.70 17.92 -15.25
N GLY A 193 9.97 17.49 -15.28
CA GLY A 193 11.09 18.35 -14.95
C GLY A 193 11.18 18.72 -13.45
N PRO A 194 11.88 19.81 -13.09
CA PRO A 194 12.12 20.20 -11.69
C PRO A 194 10.83 20.64 -10.99
N LEU A 195 10.87 20.71 -9.65
CA LEU A 195 9.73 21.14 -8.83
C LEU A 195 9.24 22.55 -9.24
N GLY A 196 7.99 22.65 -9.67
CA GLY A 196 7.36 23.88 -10.16
C GLY A 196 6.84 24.79 -9.04
N ALA A 197 6.41 26.02 -9.39
CA ALA A 197 5.82 26.95 -8.43
C ALA A 197 4.49 26.43 -7.84
N ALA A 198 3.61 25.89 -8.69
CA ALA A 198 2.33 25.32 -8.27
C ALA A 198 2.51 24.11 -7.32
N GLU A 199 3.50 23.25 -7.58
CA GLU A 199 3.82 22.14 -6.69
C GLU A 199 4.33 22.64 -5.33
N ARG A 200 5.20 23.67 -5.29
CA ARG A 200 5.66 24.26 -4.02
C ARG A 200 4.54 24.91 -3.23
N GLU A 201 3.66 25.65 -3.90
CA GLU A 201 2.49 26.27 -3.26
C GLU A 201 1.56 25.20 -2.69
N HIS A 202 1.26 24.15 -3.46
CA HIS A 202 0.49 23.01 -3.00
C HIS A 202 1.11 22.33 -1.77
N LEU A 203 2.42 22.07 -1.78
CA LEU A 203 3.11 21.43 -0.65
C LEU A 203 3.16 22.32 0.60
N ALA A 204 3.14 23.65 0.44
CA ALA A 204 3.08 24.58 1.56
C ALA A 204 1.69 24.60 2.22
N GLU A 205 0.61 24.43 1.44
CA GLU A 205 -0.76 24.37 1.94
C GLU A 205 -1.15 22.97 2.45
N PHE A 206 -0.69 21.92 1.76
CA PHE A 206 -0.98 20.52 2.02
C PHE A 206 0.32 19.72 2.22
N PRO A 207 0.94 19.78 3.42
CA PRO A 207 2.12 18.98 3.73
C PRO A 207 1.85 17.48 3.56
N ARG A 208 2.85 16.75 3.08
CA ARG A 208 2.77 15.29 2.94
C ARG A 208 2.65 14.61 4.30
N PRO A 209 1.88 13.52 4.41
CA PRO A 209 1.75 12.79 5.66
C PRO A 209 3.04 12.01 5.99
N THR A 210 3.27 11.79 7.27
CA THR A 210 4.37 10.96 7.80
C THR A 210 3.86 10.10 8.96
N GLY A 211 4.73 9.30 9.58
CA GLY A 211 4.40 8.46 10.73
C GLY A 211 4.13 7.00 10.40
N LEU A 212 3.11 6.39 11.02
CA LEU A 212 2.90 4.93 10.99
C LEU A 212 2.36 4.39 9.66
N GLY A 213 1.91 5.24 8.73
CA GLY A 213 1.51 4.82 7.38
C GLY A 213 2.61 4.04 6.63
N SER A 214 3.88 4.42 6.80
CA SER A 214 5.03 3.67 6.23
C SER A 214 5.13 2.25 6.80
N ALA A 215 5.02 2.11 8.12
CA ALA A 215 5.10 0.81 8.77
C ALA A 215 3.90 -0.09 8.42
N VAL A 216 2.74 0.51 8.15
CA VAL A 216 1.54 -0.15 7.61
C VAL A 216 1.77 -0.60 6.17
N LEU A 217 2.34 0.24 5.28
CA LEU A 217 2.67 -0.15 3.90
C LEU A 217 3.57 -1.38 3.87
N ARG A 218 4.60 -1.42 4.73
CA ARG A 218 5.52 -2.57 4.85
C ARG A 218 4.83 -3.85 5.37
N ARG A 219 3.61 -3.73 5.89
CA ARG A 219 2.77 -4.81 6.43
C ARG A 219 1.41 -4.89 5.72
N TYR A 220 1.34 -4.38 4.50
CA TYR A 220 0.08 -4.15 3.79
C TYR A 220 -0.75 -5.43 3.61
N HIS A 221 -0.10 -6.60 3.52
CA HIS A 221 -0.77 -7.88 3.31
C HIS A 221 -1.64 -8.33 4.50
N LEU A 222 -1.45 -7.75 5.69
CA LEU A 222 -2.36 -7.96 6.82
C LEU A 222 -3.80 -7.53 6.50
N PHE A 223 -3.97 -6.61 5.56
CA PHE A 223 -5.26 -6.01 5.21
C PHE A 223 -5.86 -6.55 3.92
N THR A 224 -5.11 -7.32 3.11
CA THR A 224 -5.53 -7.67 1.74
C THR A 224 -6.70 -8.66 1.65
N ALA A 225 -7.07 -9.26 2.79
CA ALA A 225 -8.26 -10.11 2.88
C ALA A 225 -9.55 -9.28 3.10
N ALA A 226 -9.43 -8.00 3.49
CA ALA A 226 -10.59 -7.12 3.53
C ALA A 226 -11.05 -6.79 2.10
N PRO A 227 -12.32 -6.41 1.89
CA PRO A 227 -12.77 -5.96 0.58
C PRO A 227 -12.07 -4.68 0.13
N TRP A 228 -11.77 -3.77 1.07
CA TRP A 228 -11.04 -2.55 0.84
C TRP A 228 -10.36 -2.07 2.13
N LEU A 229 -9.38 -1.18 1.95
CA LEU A 229 -8.72 -0.46 3.02
C LEU A 229 -8.77 1.02 2.69
N ARG A 230 -9.18 1.84 3.65
CA ARG A 230 -9.09 3.31 3.58
C ARG A 230 -8.08 3.77 4.59
N SER A 231 -7.26 4.73 4.19
CA SER A 231 -6.37 5.43 5.10
C SER A 231 -6.72 6.91 5.17
N LEU A 232 -6.66 7.47 6.37
CA LEU A 232 -6.84 8.89 6.61
C LEU A 232 -5.65 9.33 7.47
N SER A 233 -4.97 10.38 7.04
CA SER A 233 -3.85 10.95 7.76
C SER A 233 -4.22 12.34 8.27
N GLN A 234 -3.84 12.64 9.50
CA GLN A 234 -3.92 13.98 10.06
C GLN A 234 -2.67 14.24 10.89
N ARG A 235 -1.73 15.02 10.34
CA ARG A 235 -0.41 15.26 10.96
C ARG A 235 0.32 13.92 11.19
N ASP A 236 0.54 13.58 12.46
CA ASP A 236 1.27 12.39 12.94
C ASP A 236 0.33 11.21 13.28
N GLU A 237 -0.98 11.38 13.06
CA GLU A 237 -2.01 10.40 13.35
C GLU A 237 -2.55 9.76 12.06
N TRP A 238 -2.81 8.45 12.12
CA TRP A 238 -3.39 7.68 11.03
C TRP A 238 -4.64 6.93 11.49
N TRP A 239 -5.67 6.91 10.65
CA TRP A 239 -6.82 6.02 10.80
C TRP A 239 -6.84 5.05 9.64
N LEU A 240 -6.93 3.76 9.96
CA LEU A 240 -7.19 2.71 9.00
C LEU A 240 -8.59 2.17 9.21
N GLU A 241 -9.37 2.22 8.13
CA GLU A 241 -10.74 1.75 8.11
C GLU A 241 -10.89 0.64 7.08
N TRP A 242 -11.63 -0.41 7.42
CA TRP A 242 -12.04 -1.47 6.51
C TRP A 242 -13.41 -2.03 6.91
N PRO A 243 -14.14 -2.71 6.01
CA PRO A 243 -15.40 -3.38 6.35
C PRO A 243 -15.18 -4.46 7.40
N ALA A 244 -16.13 -4.64 8.33
CA ALA A 244 -16.11 -5.72 9.30
C ALA A 244 -15.83 -7.09 8.65
N SER A 245 -14.61 -7.61 8.84
CA SER A 245 -14.13 -8.82 8.16
C SER A 245 -12.88 -9.43 8.78
N LEU A 246 -11.92 -8.62 9.21
CA LEU A 246 -10.63 -9.09 9.75
C LEU A 246 -10.64 -9.19 11.29
N GLY A 247 -11.47 -8.38 11.94
CA GLY A 247 -11.47 -8.16 13.38
C GLY A 247 -10.35 -7.21 13.81
N VAL A 248 -10.72 -6.05 14.39
CA VAL A 248 -9.75 -5.09 14.95
C VAL A 248 -8.77 -5.74 15.94
N PRO A 249 -9.19 -6.57 16.91
CA PRO A 249 -8.26 -7.22 17.84
C PRO A 249 -7.25 -8.14 17.13
N ALA A 250 -7.68 -8.89 16.12
CA ALA A 250 -6.81 -9.81 15.41
C ALA A 250 -5.72 -9.06 14.60
N VAL A 251 -6.09 -7.96 13.92
CA VAL A 251 -5.12 -7.11 13.24
C VAL A 251 -4.17 -6.44 14.25
N THR A 252 -4.70 -6.01 15.39
CA THR A 252 -3.90 -5.43 16.48
C THR A 252 -2.85 -6.41 17.00
N ASP A 253 -3.25 -7.64 17.31
CA ASP A 253 -2.34 -8.69 17.78
C ASP A 253 -1.22 -8.96 16.77
N ARG A 254 -1.52 -8.88 15.47
CA ARG A 254 -0.50 -8.96 14.41
C ARG A 254 0.42 -7.75 14.41
N LEU A 255 -0.13 -6.55 14.50
CA LEU A 255 0.68 -5.32 14.56
C LEU A 255 1.49 -5.21 15.87
N LEU A 256 1.12 -5.91 16.94
CA LEU A 256 1.89 -6.00 18.19
C LEU A 256 2.76 -7.26 18.28
N HIS A 257 2.75 -8.13 17.26
CA HIS A 257 3.49 -9.38 17.29
C HIS A 257 4.99 -9.13 17.53
N PRO A 258 5.64 -9.85 18.46
CA PRO A 258 7.02 -9.56 18.93
C PRO A 258 8.15 -9.76 17.90
N VAL A 259 7.83 -10.02 16.63
CA VAL A 259 8.81 -10.30 15.57
C VAL A 259 8.52 -9.46 14.33
N PHE A 260 7.29 -9.54 13.82
CA PHE A 260 6.86 -8.87 12.59
C PHE A 260 5.93 -7.67 12.85
N GLY A 261 5.56 -7.40 14.11
CA GLY A 261 4.77 -6.23 14.48
C GLY A 261 5.52 -4.91 14.33
N LEU A 262 4.84 -3.81 14.66
CA LEU A 262 5.33 -2.44 14.65
C LEU A 262 6.35 -2.22 15.78
N PRO A 263 7.60 -1.82 15.48
CA PRO A 263 8.60 -1.56 16.50
C PRO A 263 8.14 -0.46 17.48
N ASN A 264 8.44 -0.66 18.77
CA ASN A 264 8.09 0.26 19.87
C ASN A 264 6.60 0.57 20.04
N ALA A 265 5.72 -0.08 19.27
CA ALA A 265 4.29 0.15 19.39
C ALA A 265 3.74 -0.51 20.66
N VAL A 266 2.85 0.21 21.33
CA VAL A 266 2.00 -0.29 22.42
C VAL A 266 0.55 0.08 22.13
N GLU A 267 -0.37 -0.66 22.72
CA GLU A 267 -1.80 -0.33 22.64
C GLU A 267 -2.10 1.00 23.33
N THR A 268 -2.95 1.81 22.71
CA THR A 268 -3.47 3.06 23.24
C THR A 268 -4.97 3.18 22.93
N PRO A 269 -5.78 3.82 23.78
CA PRO A 269 -7.18 4.06 23.46
C PRO A 269 -7.35 4.95 22.21
N SER A 270 -8.30 4.60 21.33
CA SER A 270 -8.67 5.47 20.21
C SER A 270 -9.53 6.66 20.69
N PRO A 271 -9.28 7.91 20.23
CA PRO A 271 -10.06 9.09 20.61
C PRO A 271 -11.51 9.03 20.09
N THR A 272 -11.79 8.23 19.06
CA THR A 272 -13.13 8.05 18.48
C THR A 272 -13.81 6.76 18.95
N GLY A 273 -13.22 6.08 19.94
CA GLY A 273 -13.60 4.72 20.33
C GLY A 273 -12.93 3.67 19.44
N GLY A 274 -12.68 2.48 20.01
CA GLY A 274 -11.90 1.42 19.37
C GLY A 274 -10.46 1.34 19.89
N LEU A 275 -9.59 0.74 19.09
CA LEU A 275 -8.22 0.39 19.46
C LEU A 275 -7.21 1.21 18.63
N GLY A 276 -6.23 1.82 19.31
CA GLY A 276 -5.10 2.47 18.69
C GLY A 276 -3.75 1.83 19.08
N LEU A 277 -2.72 2.15 18.31
CA LEU A 277 -1.33 1.80 18.56
C LEU A 277 -0.52 3.10 18.57
N THR A 278 0.35 3.26 19.57
CA THR A 278 1.25 4.41 19.66
C THR A 278 2.70 3.97 19.76
N THR A 279 3.59 4.71 19.10
CA THR A 279 5.05 4.59 19.31
C THR A 279 5.59 5.65 20.27
N GLY A 280 4.72 6.47 20.86
CA GLY A 280 5.05 7.67 21.62
C GLY A 280 5.30 8.91 20.75
N TRP A 281 5.47 8.73 19.44
CA TRP A 281 5.65 9.81 18.46
C TRP A 281 4.54 9.85 17.41
N TYR A 282 4.00 8.68 17.07
CA TYR A 282 3.00 8.50 16.02
C TYR A 282 1.90 7.59 16.52
N ASP A 283 0.68 7.87 16.08
CA ASP A 283 -0.51 7.11 16.46
C ASP A 283 -1.19 6.50 15.23
N LEU A 284 -1.67 5.27 15.41
CA LEU A 284 -2.39 4.49 14.41
C LEU A 284 -3.67 3.97 15.03
N TYR A 285 -4.81 4.43 14.54
CA TYR A 285 -6.13 4.02 14.98
C TYR A 285 -6.73 3.05 13.99
N LEU A 286 -7.26 1.94 14.51
CA LEU A 286 -7.81 0.85 13.74
C LEU A 286 -9.32 0.79 13.93
N ARG A 287 -10.05 0.70 12.82
CA ARG A 287 -11.51 0.68 12.88
C ARG A 287 -12.11 -0.23 11.82
N GLU A 288 -13.06 -1.04 12.26
CA GLU A 288 -14.01 -1.68 11.36
C GLU A 288 -15.26 -0.82 11.21
N VAL A 289 -15.73 -0.73 9.97
CA VAL A 289 -17.00 -0.09 9.63
C VAL A 289 -18.00 -1.14 9.19
N ASP A 290 -19.27 -0.74 9.13
CA ASP A 290 -20.33 -1.62 8.67
C ASP A 290 -20.00 -2.20 7.29
N PRO A 291 -20.22 -3.50 7.08
CA PRO A 291 -19.95 -4.12 5.80
C PRO A 291 -20.83 -3.49 4.71
N PRO A 292 -20.33 -3.40 3.47
CA PRO A 292 -21.13 -2.87 2.37
C PRO A 292 -22.39 -3.71 2.19
N ASP A 293 -23.53 -3.04 2.05
CA ASP A 293 -24.84 -3.67 1.85
C ASP A 293 -24.87 -4.39 0.50
N PRO A 294 -24.98 -5.74 0.45
CA PRO A 294 -25.01 -6.49 -0.81
C PRO A 294 -26.16 -6.08 -1.72
N ALA A 295 -27.27 -5.59 -1.17
CA ALA A 295 -28.40 -5.10 -1.97
C ALA A 295 -28.05 -3.84 -2.78
N LYS A 296 -26.96 -3.15 -2.45
CA LYS A 296 -26.46 -1.98 -3.17
C LYS A 296 -25.40 -2.31 -4.23
N GLU A 297 -25.00 -3.57 -4.39
CA GLU A 297 -24.04 -3.95 -5.45
C GLU A 297 -24.62 -3.72 -6.86
N GLU A 298 -25.94 -3.87 -7.05
CA GLU A 298 -26.59 -3.57 -8.34
C GLU A 298 -26.37 -2.11 -8.77
N ALA A 299 -26.32 -1.17 -7.81
CA ALA A 299 -26.07 0.24 -8.09
C ALA A 299 -24.63 0.53 -8.55
N LEU A 300 -23.66 -0.31 -8.18
CA LEU A 300 -22.27 -0.21 -8.68
C LEU A 300 -22.16 -0.69 -10.12
N GLY A 301 -22.95 -1.71 -10.49
CA GLY A 301 -23.04 -2.19 -11.86
C GLY A 301 -23.61 -1.16 -12.84
N ALA A 302 -24.24 -0.09 -12.34
CA ALA A 302 -24.74 1.02 -13.14
C ALA A 302 -23.67 2.08 -13.47
N VAL A 303 -22.44 1.96 -12.96
CA VAL A 303 -21.36 2.88 -13.31
C VAL A 303 -20.93 2.63 -14.76
N GLU A 304 -21.29 3.56 -15.64
CA GLU A 304 -20.84 3.58 -17.02
C GLU A 304 -19.40 4.09 -17.09
N TRP A 305 -18.47 3.20 -17.45
CA TRP A 305 -17.10 3.59 -17.73
C TRP A 305 -16.99 4.25 -19.11
N PRO A 306 -16.15 5.27 -19.29
CA PRO A 306 -15.86 5.80 -20.61
C PRO A 306 -15.34 4.68 -21.54
N GLU A 307 -15.76 4.72 -22.80
CA GLU A 307 -15.35 3.74 -23.80
C GLU A 307 -13.81 3.66 -23.90
N GLY A 308 -13.26 2.45 -23.83
CA GLY A 308 -11.81 2.21 -23.84
C GLY A 308 -11.10 2.24 -22.48
N VAL A 309 -11.77 2.66 -21.39
CA VAL A 309 -11.20 2.57 -20.03
C VAL A 309 -11.14 1.11 -19.56
N THR A 310 -12.05 0.25 -20.06
CA THR A 310 -12.18 -1.15 -19.65
C THR A 310 -11.23 -2.09 -20.37
N GLY A 311 -10.01 -1.70 -20.74
CA GLY A 311 -8.98 -2.59 -21.33
C GLY A 311 -8.60 -3.83 -20.49
N TRP A 312 -9.30 -4.07 -19.37
CA TRP A 312 -9.23 -5.22 -18.47
C TRP A 312 -10.35 -6.23 -18.72
N TRP A 313 -11.31 -5.92 -19.61
CA TRP A 313 -12.48 -6.71 -19.92
C TRP A 313 -13.00 -6.35 -21.33
N GLU A 314 -12.80 -7.24 -22.30
CA GLU A 314 -13.70 -7.31 -23.45
C GLU A 314 -14.91 -8.15 -23.03
N PRO A 315 -16.16 -7.68 -23.19
CA PRO A 315 -17.30 -8.58 -23.10
C PRO A 315 -17.08 -9.75 -24.06
N PRO A 316 -17.44 -11.00 -23.70
CA PRO A 316 -17.45 -12.06 -24.68
C PRO A 316 -18.31 -11.60 -25.86
N GLN A 317 -17.67 -11.43 -27.03
CA GLN A 317 -18.37 -11.05 -28.24
C GLN A 317 -19.49 -12.08 -28.43
N LYS A 318 -20.74 -11.61 -28.46
CA LYS A 318 -21.86 -12.46 -28.87
C LYS A 318 -21.48 -13.05 -30.22
N THR A 319 -21.25 -14.35 -30.26
CA THR A 319 -21.11 -15.07 -31.52
C THR A 319 -22.38 -14.80 -32.31
N VAL A 320 -22.23 -14.01 -33.38
CA VAL A 320 -23.28 -13.82 -34.37
C VAL A 320 -23.54 -15.23 -34.93
N LYS A 321 -24.71 -15.79 -34.60
CA LYS A 321 -25.22 -17.00 -35.22
C LYS A 321 -25.79 -16.67 -36.59
#